data_AF-A0A8J3GCV0-F1
#
_entry.id   AF-A0A8J3GCV0-F1
#
_cell.length_a   1.000
_cell.length_b   1.000
_cell.length_c   1.000
_cell.angle_alpha   90.00
_cell.angle_beta   90.00
_cell.angle_gamma   90.00
#
_symmetry.space_group_name_H-M   'P 1'
#
loop_
_entity.id
_entity.type
_entity.pdbx_description
1 polymer ?
#
loop_
_entity_poly.entity_id
_entity_poly.type
_entity_poly.pdbx_seq_one_letter_code
_entity_poly.pdbx_strand_id
1 'polypeptide(L)'
;MTYISTEPRISGRWEEVCYPIESVWLNDLLPNHDIIATDRQQLIVGQMPGGRKTLFGIQSADYTIVPNAAIREVIDELVDEYQLVVKHTNTGEFNICIVLPATVQIGGESIHRSLTLTNSYNGKTPFSIQGQSLTALLDPATRLGSSLYRNLCQNGLMGWADPFTDLAEYESWLGQWAGGGKKKQPPKITIGPKRKRQMSSEIRNIHHGALTIEIFQEHLRDLVAEHLAADYTLTTQVYEHFQQMVPARADEFLLKELPVPVQLAKQARERLRLEERLLGSEPSYWLLYNAVNYALFTARSSLTFNDRYRLDERVFHQLAAHSFD
;
A
#
# COMPACT_ATOMS: atom_id res chain seq x y z
N MET A 1 2.67 -19.87 14.93
CA MET A 1 3.77 -19.20 14.22
C MET A 1 4.14 -17.95 14.99
N THR A 2 5.33 -17.90 15.58
CA THR A 2 5.83 -16.72 16.30
C THR A 2 6.25 -15.69 15.25
N TYR A 3 5.46 -14.65 15.04
CA TYR A 3 5.83 -13.57 14.13
C TYR A 3 7.02 -12.84 14.73
N ILE A 4 8.11 -12.78 13.98
CA ILE A 4 9.23 -11.91 14.33
C ILE A 4 8.72 -10.49 14.14
N SER A 5 8.56 -9.77 15.24
CA SER A 5 8.19 -8.36 15.19
C SER A 5 9.32 -7.58 14.52
N THR A 6 9.02 -7.00 13.35
CA THR A 6 9.99 -6.26 12.53
C THR A 6 9.69 -4.77 12.59
N GLU A 7 10.76 -3.99 12.64
CA GLU A 7 10.72 -2.54 12.51
C GLU A 7 11.11 -2.19 11.07
N PRO A 8 10.24 -1.51 10.30
CA PRO A 8 10.58 -1.07 8.96
C PRO A 8 11.78 -0.12 8.96
N ARG A 9 12.74 -0.36 8.07
CA ARG A 9 13.82 0.56 7.75
C ARG A 9 13.41 1.43 6.58
N ILE A 10 13.87 2.68 6.58
CA ILE A 10 13.61 3.63 5.50
C ILE A 10 14.85 3.70 4.62
N SER A 11 14.64 3.61 3.31
CA SER A 11 15.65 3.86 2.28
C SER A 11 15.13 4.89 1.27
N GLY A 12 16.03 5.73 0.78
CA GLY A 12 15.77 6.65 -0.33
C GLY A 12 16.49 6.25 -1.62
N ARG A 13 17.03 5.03 -1.70
CA ARG A 13 17.91 4.58 -2.78
C ARG A 13 17.51 3.20 -3.28
N TRP A 14 17.40 3.04 -4.59
CA TRP A 14 17.07 1.75 -5.18
C TRP A 14 18.13 0.70 -4.91
N GLU A 15 19.40 1.08 -4.81
CA GLU A 15 20.52 0.15 -4.60
C GLU A 15 20.40 -0.64 -3.29
N GLU A 16 19.65 -0.11 -2.32
CA GLU A 16 19.43 -0.77 -1.02
C GLU A 16 18.31 -1.82 -1.07
N VAL A 17 17.43 -1.78 -2.09
CA VAL A 17 16.23 -2.62 -2.20
C VAL A 17 16.13 -3.41 -3.52
N CYS A 18 16.89 -3.01 -4.56
CA CYS A 18 17.05 -3.69 -5.85
C CYS A 18 18.28 -4.60 -5.82
N TYR A 19 18.24 -5.61 -4.97
CA TYR A 19 19.27 -6.64 -4.92
C TYR A 19 18.88 -7.88 -5.74
N PRO A 20 19.86 -8.68 -6.19
CA PRO A 20 19.61 -9.91 -6.93
C PRO A 20 18.69 -10.85 -6.14
N ILE A 21 17.68 -11.36 -6.83
CA ILE A 21 16.67 -12.26 -6.30
C ILE A 21 16.28 -13.24 -7.41
N GLU A 22 16.24 -14.53 -7.09
CA GLU A 22 16.01 -15.60 -8.06
C GLU A 22 15.21 -16.74 -7.44
N SER A 23 14.53 -17.49 -8.32
CA SER A 23 13.94 -18.77 -7.96
C SER A 23 14.96 -19.87 -8.23
N VAL A 24 15.29 -20.64 -7.19
CA VAL A 24 16.31 -21.70 -7.24
C VAL A 24 15.65 -23.03 -6.87
N TRP A 25 15.98 -24.10 -7.57
CA TRP A 25 15.49 -25.42 -7.20
C TRP A 25 16.06 -25.86 -5.85
N LEU A 26 15.20 -26.42 -5.00
CA LEU A 26 15.60 -26.94 -3.69
C LEU A 26 16.72 -28.00 -3.83
N ASN A 27 16.70 -28.77 -4.91
CA ASN A 27 17.70 -29.79 -5.21
C ASN A 27 19.10 -29.21 -5.44
N ASP A 28 19.19 -28.03 -6.07
CA ASP A 28 20.46 -27.36 -6.31
C ASP A 28 21.08 -26.85 -4.99
N LEU A 29 20.25 -26.58 -3.99
CA LEU A 29 20.67 -26.11 -2.67
C LEU A 29 20.96 -27.26 -1.69
N LEU A 30 20.40 -28.45 -1.91
CA LEU A 30 20.55 -29.63 -1.05
C LEU A 30 21.01 -30.86 -1.87
N PRO A 31 22.19 -30.81 -2.50
CA PRO A 31 22.62 -31.80 -3.50
C PRO A 31 22.81 -33.23 -2.96
N ASN A 32 22.82 -33.40 -1.63
CA ASN A 32 23.05 -34.69 -0.96
C ASN A 32 21.77 -35.31 -0.36
N HIS A 33 20.59 -34.84 -0.77
CA HIS A 33 19.30 -35.34 -0.27
C HIS A 33 18.38 -35.71 -1.43
N ASP A 34 17.72 -36.86 -1.33
CA ASP A 34 16.64 -37.21 -2.25
C ASP A 34 15.39 -36.40 -1.88
N ILE A 35 15.04 -35.43 -2.72
CA ILE A 35 13.82 -34.64 -2.57
C ILE A 35 12.69 -35.35 -3.28
N ILE A 36 11.72 -35.85 -2.51
CA ILE A 36 10.47 -36.38 -3.06
C ILE A 36 9.69 -35.24 -3.71
N ALA A 37 9.07 -35.49 -4.87
CA ALA A 37 8.31 -34.48 -5.59
C ALA A 37 7.20 -33.87 -4.70
N THR A 38 7.32 -32.58 -4.40
CA THR A 38 6.29 -31.77 -3.74
C THR A 38 5.77 -30.69 -4.69
N ASP A 39 4.70 -30.00 -4.29
CA ASP A 39 4.18 -28.79 -4.92
C ASP A 39 5.11 -27.56 -4.77
N ARG A 40 6.18 -27.67 -3.96
CA ARG A 40 7.02 -26.57 -3.50
C ARG A 40 8.50 -26.90 -3.64
N GLN A 41 8.97 -26.91 -4.88
CA GLN A 41 10.34 -27.33 -5.20
C GLN A 41 11.29 -26.16 -5.48
N GLN A 42 10.77 -24.93 -5.48
CA GLN A 42 11.52 -23.72 -5.74
C GLN A 42 11.59 -22.83 -4.50
N LEU A 43 12.78 -22.29 -4.24
CA LEU A 43 13.09 -21.38 -3.16
C LEU A 43 13.41 -20.00 -3.72
N ILE A 44 12.97 -18.97 -3.02
CA ILE A 44 13.26 -17.59 -3.34
C ILE A 44 14.53 -17.20 -2.60
N VAL A 45 15.61 -17.01 -3.36
CA VAL A 45 16.95 -16.74 -2.84
C VAL A 45 17.38 -15.36 -3.27
N GLY A 46 17.84 -14.54 -2.33
CA GLY A 46 18.39 -13.23 -2.66
C GLY A 46 19.54 -12.84 -1.75
N GLN A 47 20.23 -11.77 -2.12
CA GLN A 47 21.38 -11.30 -1.35
C GLN A 47 21.30 -9.79 -1.12
N MET A 48 20.83 -9.41 0.08
CA MET A 48 20.82 -8.01 0.49
C MET A 48 22.25 -7.41 0.48
N PRO A 49 22.40 -6.08 0.26
CA PRO A 49 23.69 -5.42 0.32
C PRO A 49 24.43 -5.67 1.64
N GLY A 50 25.68 -6.12 1.56
CA GLY A 50 26.51 -6.48 2.73
C GLY A 50 26.04 -7.75 3.47
N GLY A 51 25.01 -8.44 2.98
CA GLY A 51 24.44 -9.64 3.56
C GLY A 51 24.95 -10.93 2.91
N ARG A 52 24.56 -12.05 3.51
CA ARG A 52 24.72 -13.39 2.93
C ARG A 52 23.51 -13.73 2.05
N LYS A 53 23.67 -14.71 1.17
CA LYS A 53 22.53 -15.33 0.47
C LYS A 53 21.50 -15.78 1.50
N THR A 54 20.27 -15.36 1.30
CA THR A 54 19.15 -15.51 2.24
C THR A 54 17.99 -16.16 1.51
N LEU A 55 17.37 -17.15 2.16
CA LEU A 55 16.12 -17.75 1.70
C LEU A 55 14.96 -16.88 2.21
N PHE A 56 14.29 -16.18 1.31
CA PHE A 56 13.17 -15.30 1.66
C PHE A 56 11.85 -16.04 1.74
N GLY A 57 11.66 -17.02 0.86
CA GLY A 57 10.39 -17.72 0.74
C GLY A 57 10.52 -19.03 -0.01
N ILE A 58 9.42 -19.79 0.01
CA ILE A 58 9.24 -20.99 -0.79
C ILE A 58 8.20 -20.64 -1.82
N GLN A 59 8.52 -20.84 -3.09
CA GLN A 59 7.60 -20.56 -4.19
C GLN A 59 6.47 -21.59 -4.16
N SER A 60 5.27 -21.13 -3.80
CA SER A 60 4.04 -21.87 -4.06
C SER A 60 3.65 -21.73 -5.54
N ALA A 61 2.78 -22.62 -6.01
CA ALA A 61 2.23 -22.58 -7.38
C ALA A 61 1.73 -21.18 -7.77
N ASP A 62 1.17 -20.42 -6.82
CA ASP A 62 0.53 -19.14 -7.10
C ASP A 62 1.42 -17.90 -6.86
N TYR A 63 2.68 -18.11 -6.47
CA TYR A 63 3.59 -17.02 -6.11
C TYR A 63 4.55 -16.70 -7.26
N THR A 64 4.39 -15.51 -7.85
CA THR A 64 5.32 -14.95 -8.83
C THR A 64 6.16 -13.88 -8.16
N ILE A 65 7.48 -14.01 -8.27
CA ILE A 65 8.41 -13.01 -7.76
C ILE A 65 8.52 -11.84 -8.73
N VAL A 66 8.41 -10.62 -8.21
CA VAL A 66 8.61 -9.37 -8.96
C VAL A 66 9.86 -8.70 -8.42
N PRO A 67 11.00 -8.72 -9.12
CA PRO A 67 12.19 -7.98 -8.69
C PRO A 67 11.90 -6.47 -8.63
N ASN A 68 12.36 -5.81 -7.56
CA ASN A 68 12.23 -4.35 -7.44
C ASN A 68 12.92 -3.60 -8.59
N ALA A 69 13.92 -4.20 -9.24
CA ALA A 69 14.54 -3.65 -10.45
C ALA A 69 13.52 -3.48 -11.60
N ALA A 70 12.60 -4.43 -11.78
CA ALA A 70 11.57 -4.35 -12.82
C ALA A 70 10.59 -3.20 -12.55
N ILE A 71 10.30 -2.91 -11.27
CA ILE A 71 9.50 -1.74 -10.88
C ILE A 71 10.28 -0.47 -11.20
N ARG A 72 11.53 -0.36 -10.75
CA ARG A 72 12.41 0.78 -11.00
C ARG A 72 12.48 1.12 -12.49
N GLU A 73 12.73 0.14 -13.35
CA GLU A 73 12.85 0.33 -14.80
C GLU A 73 11.62 1.03 -15.40
N VAL A 74 10.41 0.62 -14.99
CA VAL A 74 9.17 1.24 -15.47
C VAL A 74 8.99 2.65 -14.92
N ILE A 75 9.36 2.89 -13.66
CA ILE A 75 9.27 4.22 -13.06
C ILE A 75 10.27 5.18 -13.70
N ASP A 76 11.54 4.76 -13.86
CA ASP A 76 12.61 5.53 -14.49
C ASP A 76 12.31 5.83 -15.97
N GLU A 77 11.51 4.98 -16.64
CA GLU A 77 11.04 5.22 -18.02
C GLU A 77 9.95 6.31 -18.12
N LEU A 78 9.06 6.40 -17.12
CA LEU A 78 7.87 7.26 -17.18
C LEU A 78 7.96 8.55 -16.37
N VAL A 79 8.86 8.62 -15.38
CA VAL A 79 8.95 9.72 -14.43
C VAL A 79 10.40 10.20 -14.34
N ASP A 80 10.67 11.34 -14.97
CA ASP A 80 12.02 11.94 -15.03
C ASP A 80 12.55 12.34 -13.63
N GLU A 81 11.67 12.87 -12.78
CA GLU A 81 12.03 13.34 -11.44
C GLU A 81 11.04 12.81 -10.38
N TYR A 82 11.55 12.05 -9.42
CA TYR A 82 10.79 11.61 -8.26
C TYR A 82 11.69 11.45 -7.03
N GLN A 83 11.08 11.53 -5.85
CA GLN A 83 11.74 11.12 -4.61
C GLN A 83 11.32 9.69 -4.28
N LEU A 84 12.31 8.82 -4.06
CA LEU A 84 12.07 7.46 -3.59
C LEU A 84 11.99 7.42 -2.06
N VAL A 85 10.96 6.77 -1.53
CA VAL A 85 10.86 6.45 -0.11
C VAL A 85 10.39 5.02 0.05
N VAL A 86 11.29 4.12 0.44
CA VAL A 86 10.99 2.70 0.64
C VAL A 86 11.05 2.37 2.12
N LYS A 87 9.93 1.87 2.66
CA LYS A 87 9.90 1.22 3.97
C LYS A 87 10.02 -0.28 3.75
N HIS A 88 11.08 -0.90 4.28
CA HIS A 88 11.34 -2.32 4.04
C HIS A 88 11.77 -3.05 5.31
N THR A 89 11.53 -4.35 5.35
CA THR A 89 11.91 -5.22 6.47
C THR A 89 13.09 -6.11 6.08
N ASN A 90 13.76 -6.69 7.08
CA ASN A 90 14.76 -7.74 6.87
C ASN A 90 14.13 -9.09 6.46
N THR A 91 12.80 -9.19 6.45
CA THR A 91 12.06 -10.36 5.97
C THR A 91 11.70 -10.26 4.49
N GLY A 92 12.15 -9.24 3.78
CA GLY A 92 11.86 -9.06 2.34
C GLY A 92 10.44 -8.58 2.07
N GLU A 93 9.89 -7.72 2.93
CA GLU A 93 8.67 -6.95 2.61
C GLU A 93 9.05 -5.51 2.28
N PHE A 94 8.35 -4.93 1.30
CA PHE A 94 8.62 -3.60 0.80
C PHE A 94 7.32 -2.81 0.64
N ASN A 95 7.39 -1.56 1.06
CA ASN A 95 6.41 -0.52 0.80
C ASN A 95 7.18 0.59 0.09
N ILE A 96 6.99 0.67 -1.22
CA ILE A 96 7.72 1.53 -2.14
C ILE A 96 6.82 2.72 -2.45
N CYS A 97 7.21 3.90 -2.00
CA CYS A 97 6.51 5.14 -2.31
C CYS A 97 7.37 5.95 -3.29
N ILE A 98 6.83 6.16 -4.49
CA ILE A 98 7.39 7.05 -5.51
C ILE A 98 6.68 8.38 -5.34
N VAL A 99 7.38 9.37 -4.79
CA VAL A 99 6.84 10.71 -4.51
C VAL A 99 7.05 11.59 -5.74
N LEU A 100 5.96 12.11 -6.29
CA LEU A 100 5.94 12.88 -7.52
C LEU A 100 6.06 14.38 -7.23
N PRO A 101 6.56 15.19 -8.18
CA PRO A 101 6.68 16.64 -8.01
C PRO A 101 5.32 17.35 -7.87
N ALA A 102 4.28 16.82 -8.51
CA ALA A 102 2.93 17.38 -8.47
C ALA A 102 2.38 17.41 -7.04
N THR A 103 1.79 18.53 -6.62
CA THR A 103 1.25 18.71 -5.27
C THR A 103 -0.25 18.99 -5.27
N VAL A 104 -0.87 18.71 -4.12
CA VAL A 104 -2.26 19.00 -3.77
C VAL A 104 -2.22 19.79 -2.46
N GLN A 105 -3.08 20.80 -2.34
CA GLN A 105 -3.25 21.54 -1.10
C GLN A 105 -4.32 20.86 -0.26
N ILE A 106 -4.03 20.55 1.00
CA ILE A 106 -5.02 20.12 1.99
C ILE A 106 -4.90 21.06 3.18
N GLY A 107 -5.90 21.94 3.36
CA GLY A 107 -5.81 23.04 4.30
C GLY A 107 -4.63 23.96 4.00
N GLY A 108 -3.70 24.10 4.95
CA GLY A 108 -2.47 24.88 4.80
C GLY A 108 -1.24 24.08 4.38
N GLU A 109 -1.39 22.78 4.08
CA GLU A 109 -0.27 21.89 3.77
C GLU A 109 -0.22 21.53 2.28
N SER A 110 0.98 21.65 1.69
CA SER A 110 1.27 21.14 0.35
C SER A 110 1.71 19.68 0.43
N ILE A 111 0.91 18.78 -0.11
CA ILE A 111 1.13 17.33 -0.09
C ILE A 111 1.46 16.87 -1.51
N HIS A 112 2.41 15.95 -1.65
CA HIS A 112 2.80 15.45 -2.96
C HIS A 112 1.83 14.36 -3.44
N ARG A 113 1.60 14.27 -4.74
CA ARG A 113 1.10 13.04 -5.35
C ARG A 113 2.16 11.96 -5.20
N SER A 114 1.72 10.71 -5.08
CA SER A 114 2.63 9.58 -5.02
C SER A 114 2.06 8.39 -5.76
N LEU A 115 2.91 7.40 -6.02
CA LEU A 115 2.53 6.05 -6.39
C LEU A 115 3.05 5.12 -5.30
N THR A 116 2.15 4.42 -4.62
CA THR A 116 2.54 3.52 -3.54
C THR A 116 2.35 2.06 -3.95
N LEU A 117 3.44 1.30 -3.96
CA LEU A 117 3.47 -0.11 -4.29
C LEU A 117 3.84 -0.94 -3.05
N THR A 118 3.21 -2.10 -2.91
CA THR A 118 3.64 -3.11 -1.95
C THR A 118 4.21 -4.29 -2.71
N ASN A 119 5.37 -4.77 -2.28
CA ASN A 119 6.01 -5.95 -2.85
C ASN A 119 6.58 -6.83 -1.73
N SER A 120 6.77 -8.11 -2.00
CA SER A 120 7.45 -8.99 -1.07
C SER A 120 8.11 -10.18 -1.74
N TYR A 121 9.28 -10.56 -1.22
CA TYR A 121 10.04 -11.75 -1.60
C TYR A 121 9.73 -12.97 -0.71
N ASN A 122 8.95 -12.80 0.37
CA ASN A 122 8.64 -13.88 1.31
C ASN A 122 7.28 -14.56 1.08
N GLY A 123 6.52 -14.10 0.08
CA GLY A 123 5.23 -14.67 -0.30
C GLY A 123 4.05 -14.35 0.63
N LYS A 124 4.24 -13.60 1.71
CA LYS A 124 3.15 -13.26 2.64
C LYS A 124 2.34 -12.05 2.19
N THR A 125 3.00 -11.13 1.50
CA THR A 125 2.39 -9.89 1.03
C THR A 125 2.35 -9.93 -0.50
N PRO A 126 1.16 -9.99 -1.11
CA PRO A 126 1.05 -9.99 -2.57
C PRO A 126 1.49 -8.63 -3.12
N PHE A 127 1.93 -8.62 -4.38
CA PHE A 127 2.17 -7.37 -5.08
C PHE A 127 0.85 -6.59 -5.20
N SER A 128 0.89 -5.32 -4.80
CA SER A 128 -0.25 -4.42 -4.90
C SER A 128 0.20 -3.02 -5.27
N ILE A 129 -0.70 -2.30 -5.93
CA ILE A 129 -0.54 -0.87 -6.21
C ILE A 129 -1.71 -0.18 -5.52
N GLN A 130 -1.39 0.72 -4.59
CA GLN A 130 -2.36 1.52 -3.84
C GLN A 130 -3.44 0.68 -3.15
N GLY A 131 -3.00 -0.42 -2.53
CA GLY A 131 -3.86 -1.37 -1.82
C GLY A 131 -4.60 -2.37 -2.72
N GLN A 132 -4.55 -2.22 -4.05
CA GLN A 132 -5.19 -3.13 -4.99
C GLN A 132 -4.21 -4.19 -5.49
N SER A 133 -4.56 -5.48 -5.34
CA SER A 133 -3.75 -6.59 -5.84
C SER A 133 -3.63 -6.56 -7.37
N LEU A 134 -2.53 -7.08 -7.92
CA LEU A 134 -2.36 -7.20 -9.38
C LEU A 134 -3.56 -7.86 -10.08
N THR A 135 -4.09 -8.95 -9.53
CA THR A 135 -5.25 -9.66 -10.09
C THR A 135 -6.50 -8.79 -10.18
N ALA A 136 -6.69 -7.86 -9.23
CA ALA A 136 -7.80 -6.91 -9.26
C ALA A 136 -7.60 -5.83 -10.33
N LEU A 137 -6.35 -5.41 -10.54
CA LEU A 137 -5.96 -4.43 -11.56
C LEU A 137 -6.01 -5.00 -12.99
N LEU A 138 -5.99 -6.32 -13.14
CA LEU A 138 -6.24 -6.99 -14.43
C LEU A 138 -7.71 -6.90 -14.86
N ASP A 139 -8.63 -6.57 -13.96
CA ASP A 139 -10.01 -6.29 -14.34
C ASP A 139 -10.08 -4.91 -15.01
N PRO A 140 -10.46 -4.82 -16.30
CA PRO A 140 -10.55 -3.55 -17.01
C PRO A 140 -11.58 -2.57 -16.43
N ALA A 141 -12.47 -3.01 -15.54
CA ALA A 141 -13.39 -2.14 -14.81
C ALA A 141 -12.72 -1.44 -13.62
N THR A 142 -11.64 -1.99 -13.08
CA THR A 142 -10.93 -1.45 -11.93
C THR A 142 -10.06 -0.28 -12.34
N ARG A 143 -10.22 0.86 -11.65
CA ARG A 143 -9.28 1.98 -11.72
C ARG A 143 -8.38 1.98 -10.49
N LEU A 144 -7.15 2.42 -10.70
CA LEU A 144 -6.24 2.70 -9.62
C LEU A 144 -6.77 3.90 -8.81
N GLY A 145 -6.72 3.81 -7.48
CA GLY A 145 -7.06 4.95 -6.63
C GLY A 145 -6.04 6.08 -6.80
N SER A 146 -6.12 7.11 -5.96
CA SER A 146 -5.02 8.05 -5.75
C SER A 146 -4.10 7.60 -4.62
N SER A 147 -2.90 8.13 -4.62
CA SER A 147 -2.06 8.13 -3.43
C SER A 147 -1.33 9.45 -3.32
N LEU A 148 -1.15 9.89 -2.08
CA LEU A 148 -0.45 11.11 -1.74
C LEU A 148 0.72 10.78 -0.81
N TYR A 149 1.61 11.73 -0.62
CA TYR A 149 2.72 11.63 0.31
C TYR A 149 2.87 12.92 1.09
N ARG A 150 2.81 12.80 2.42
CA ARG A 150 2.95 13.93 3.33
C ARG A 150 4.36 13.94 3.90
N ASN A 151 5.13 14.97 3.53
CA ASN A 151 6.53 15.11 3.92
C ASN A 151 6.72 15.16 5.45
N LEU A 152 5.78 15.81 6.17
CA LEU A 152 5.89 16.02 7.61
C LEU A 152 5.96 14.70 8.41
N CYS A 153 5.23 13.66 7.98
CA CYS A 153 5.24 12.34 8.62
C CYS A 153 5.93 11.26 7.79
N GLN A 154 6.45 11.62 6.62
CA GLN A 154 7.10 10.69 5.71
C GLN A 154 6.24 9.43 5.44
N ASN A 155 4.96 9.65 5.16
CA ASN A 155 3.97 8.59 5.00
C ASN A 155 3.18 8.73 3.70
N GLY A 156 2.90 7.57 3.10
CA GLY A 156 2.00 7.45 1.96
C GLY A 156 0.56 7.38 2.45
N LEU A 157 -0.30 8.19 1.84
CA LEU A 157 -1.73 8.27 2.08
C LEU A 157 -2.45 7.65 0.88
N MET A 158 -3.50 6.89 1.14
CA MET A 158 -4.18 6.09 0.13
C MET A 158 -5.57 6.63 -0.19
N GLY A 159 -5.95 6.52 -1.46
CA GLY A 159 -7.23 6.91 -2.03
C GLY A 159 -8.39 6.01 -1.62
N TRP A 160 -8.66 5.85 -0.33
CA TRP A 160 -9.66 4.90 0.17
C TRP A 160 -11.11 5.26 -0.17
N ALA A 161 -11.41 6.52 -0.45
CA ALA A 161 -12.73 6.94 -0.91
C ALA A 161 -12.85 6.92 -2.45
N ASP A 162 -11.76 6.74 -3.19
CA ASP A 162 -11.79 6.80 -4.65
C ASP A 162 -12.56 5.65 -5.34
N PRO A 163 -12.90 4.53 -4.65
CA PRO A 163 -13.83 3.56 -5.20
C PRO A 163 -15.26 4.07 -5.43
N PHE A 164 -15.66 5.17 -4.80
CA PHE A 164 -17.01 5.73 -4.85
C PHE A 164 -17.11 6.82 -5.93
N THR A 165 -18.31 7.00 -6.49
CA THR A 165 -18.53 7.96 -7.58
C THR A 165 -18.41 9.40 -7.09
N ASP A 166 -19.01 9.68 -5.93
CA ASP A 166 -19.09 11.00 -5.34
C ASP A 166 -19.22 10.92 -3.81
N LEU A 167 -19.17 12.09 -3.18
CA LEU A 167 -19.22 12.21 -1.72
C LEU A 167 -20.56 11.74 -1.13
N ALA A 168 -21.67 11.99 -1.81
CA ALA A 168 -22.99 11.60 -1.33
C ALA A 168 -23.17 10.06 -1.32
N GLU A 169 -22.65 9.37 -2.34
CA GLU A 169 -22.60 7.91 -2.36
C GLU A 169 -21.74 7.37 -1.22
N TYR A 170 -20.57 7.98 -1.00
CA TYR A 170 -19.65 7.59 0.06
C TYR A 170 -20.25 7.78 1.45
N GLU A 171 -20.85 8.94 1.75
CA GLU A 171 -21.54 9.24 3.00
C GLU A 171 -22.71 8.28 3.26
N SER A 172 -23.53 8.01 2.24
CA SER A 172 -24.63 7.04 2.36
C SER A 172 -24.14 5.64 2.71
N TRP A 173 -23.00 5.23 2.13
CA TRP A 173 -22.36 3.97 2.47
C TRP A 173 -21.80 3.98 3.89
N LEU A 174 -21.17 5.08 4.34
CA LEU A 174 -20.66 5.22 5.71
C LEU A 174 -21.77 5.08 6.76
N GLY A 175 -22.94 5.67 6.54
CA GLY A 175 -24.09 5.53 7.44
C GLY A 175 -24.56 4.07 7.61
N GLN A 176 -24.54 3.29 6.51
CA GLN A 176 -24.83 1.85 6.58
C GLN A 176 -23.71 1.05 7.25
N TRP A 177 -22.46 1.46 7.01
CA TRP A 177 -21.27 0.81 7.55
C TRP A 177 -21.15 0.97 9.07
N ALA A 178 -21.42 2.16 9.59
CA ALA A 178 -21.41 2.46 11.03
C ALA A 178 -22.55 1.77 11.79
N GLY A 179 -23.72 1.60 11.16
CA GLY A 179 -24.92 1.00 11.75
C GLY A 179 -24.89 -0.52 11.96
N GLY A 180 -23.75 -1.20 11.77
CA GLY A 180 -23.61 -2.63 12.05
C GLY A 180 -24.35 -3.57 11.08
N GLY A 181 -24.95 -3.04 10.00
CA GLY A 181 -25.51 -3.83 8.92
C GLY A 181 -24.44 -4.71 8.27
N LYS A 182 -24.82 -5.88 7.73
CA LYS A 182 -23.91 -6.82 7.04
C LYS A 182 -22.90 -6.04 6.20
N LYS A 183 -21.62 -6.04 6.62
CA LYS A 183 -20.52 -5.25 6.03
C LYS A 183 -20.52 -5.40 4.52
N LYS A 184 -21.19 -4.49 3.80
CA LYS A 184 -21.10 -4.42 2.36
C LYS A 184 -19.68 -3.99 2.06
N GLN A 185 -18.95 -4.80 1.31
CA GLN A 185 -17.69 -4.35 0.75
C GLN A 185 -17.94 -3.04 0.00
N PRO A 186 -16.98 -2.09 0.02
CA PRO A 186 -17.07 -0.91 -0.83
C PRO A 186 -17.35 -1.36 -2.28
N PRO A 187 -18.11 -0.59 -3.05
CA PRO A 187 -18.37 -0.91 -4.44
C PRO A 187 -17.03 -1.09 -5.16
N LYS A 188 -16.90 -2.18 -5.94
CA LYS A 188 -15.81 -2.25 -6.92
C LYS A 188 -16.14 -1.22 -7.99
N ILE A 189 -15.23 -0.27 -8.24
CA ILE A 189 -15.38 0.75 -9.29
C ILE A 189 -15.86 0.05 -10.56
N THR A 190 -17.07 0.36 -10.98
CA THR A 190 -17.62 -0.10 -12.26
C THR A 190 -18.18 1.11 -12.97
N ILE A 191 -17.29 2.01 -13.44
CA ILE A 191 -17.72 3.26 -14.10
C ILE A 191 -16.89 3.52 -15.36
N GLY A 192 -17.58 3.60 -16.51
CA GLY A 192 -17.04 4.06 -17.80
C GLY A 192 -16.84 2.96 -18.85
N PRO A 193 -16.82 3.31 -20.16
CA PRO A 193 -17.00 2.36 -21.25
C PRO A 193 -15.90 1.30 -21.16
N LYS A 194 -16.31 0.02 -21.25
CA LYS A 194 -15.42 -1.15 -21.34
C LYS A 194 -14.15 -0.74 -22.09
N ARG A 195 -12.97 -0.82 -21.45
CA ARG A 195 -11.69 -0.76 -22.15
C ARG A 195 -11.85 -1.65 -23.39
N LYS A 196 -11.92 -1.06 -24.59
CA LYS A 196 -11.85 -1.80 -25.85
C LYS A 196 -10.38 -2.13 -26.12
N ARG A 197 -9.73 -2.75 -25.14
CA ARG A 197 -8.57 -3.58 -25.41
C ARG A 197 -9.10 -4.98 -25.25
N GLN A 198 -9.23 -5.67 -26.37
CA GLN A 198 -9.39 -7.10 -26.43
C GLN A 198 -8.09 -7.68 -25.85
N MET A 199 -7.92 -7.60 -24.52
CA MET A 199 -6.95 -8.41 -23.83
C MET A 199 -7.34 -9.83 -24.19
N SER A 200 -6.46 -10.47 -24.93
CA SER A 200 -6.60 -11.86 -25.33
C SER A 200 -7.04 -12.66 -24.11
N SER A 201 -7.86 -13.67 -24.36
CA SER A 201 -8.27 -14.70 -23.40
C SER A 201 -7.12 -15.40 -22.65
N GLU A 202 -5.88 -14.98 -22.85
CA GLU A 202 -4.65 -15.43 -22.21
C GLU A 202 -4.55 -14.96 -20.76
N ILE A 203 -5.05 -13.77 -20.42
CA ILE A 203 -4.95 -13.24 -19.04
C ILE A 203 -6.00 -13.83 -18.10
N ARG A 204 -7.13 -14.29 -18.64
CA ARG A 204 -8.18 -14.96 -17.84
C ARG A 204 -7.88 -16.43 -17.54
N ASN A 205 -6.92 -17.04 -18.23
CA ASN A 205 -6.45 -18.40 -18.02
C ASN A 205 -4.97 -18.42 -17.58
N ILE A 206 -4.54 -17.48 -16.75
CA ILE A 206 -3.19 -17.51 -16.17
C ILE A 206 -3.14 -18.62 -15.12
N HIS A 207 -2.88 -19.84 -15.57
CA HIS A 207 -1.99 -20.71 -14.83
C HIS A 207 -0.63 -20.00 -14.78
N HIS A 208 -0.02 -19.98 -13.60
CA HIS A 208 1.14 -19.18 -13.16
C HIS A 208 2.44 -19.23 -14.00
N GLY A 209 2.42 -19.77 -15.22
CA GLY A 209 3.52 -19.72 -16.19
C GLY A 209 3.50 -18.53 -17.17
N ALA A 210 2.47 -17.66 -17.13
CA ALA A 210 2.30 -16.62 -18.16
C ALA A 210 2.55 -15.16 -17.71
N LEU A 211 2.75 -14.86 -16.42
CA LEU A 211 3.18 -13.52 -16.02
C LEU A 211 4.72 -13.45 -16.12
N THR A 212 5.21 -13.22 -17.33
CA THR A 212 6.62 -12.89 -17.51
C THR A 212 6.89 -11.48 -16.97
N ILE A 213 8.15 -11.17 -16.65
CA ILE A 213 8.52 -9.84 -16.15
C ILE A 213 8.15 -8.76 -17.16
N GLU A 214 8.26 -9.06 -18.46
CA GLU A 214 7.93 -8.16 -19.55
C GLU A 214 6.44 -7.79 -19.55
N ILE A 215 5.55 -8.77 -19.38
CA ILE A 215 4.09 -8.55 -19.29
C ILE A 215 3.76 -7.74 -18.03
N PHE A 216 4.40 -8.05 -16.91
CA PHE A 216 4.27 -7.26 -15.69
C PHE A 216 4.66 -5.80 -15.92
N GLN A 217 5.79 -5.53 -16.58
CA GLN A 217 6.28 -4.19 -16.87
C GLN A 217 5.35 -3.44 -17.82
N GLU A 218 4.80 -4.11 -18.85
CA GLU A 218 3.80 -3.51 -19.73
C GLU A 218 2.55 -3.05 -18.94
N HIS A 219 2.01 -3.92 -18.08
CA HIS A 219 0.85 -3.55 -17.26
C HIS A 219 1.15 -2.46 -16.25
N LEU A 220 2.32 -2.51 -15.60
CA LEU A 220 2.73 -1.47 -14.69
C LEU A 220 2.87 -0.13 -15.43
N ARG A 221 3.44 -0.13 -16.64
CA ARG A 221 3.59 1.07 -17.47
C ARG A 221 2.24 1.72 -17.78
N ASP A 222 1.26 0.93 -18.23
CA ASP A 222 -0.10 1.42 -18.52
C ASP A 222 -0.77 2.02 -17.27
N LEU A 223 -0.66 1.34 -16.11
CA LEU A 223 -1.24 1.82 -14.86
C LEU A 223 -0.59 3.11 -14.35
N VAL A 224 0.74 3.21 -14.44
CA VAL A 224 1.47 4.40 -14.03
C VAL A 224 1.14 5.58 -14.94
N ALA A 225 1.10 5.37 -16.26
CA ALA A 225 0.72 6.41 -17.21
C ALA A 225 -0.69 6.96 -16.95
N GLU A 226 -1.66 6.08 -16.67
CA GLU A 226 -3.02 6.50 -16.28
C GLU A 226 -3.04 7.28 -14.97
N HIS A 227 -2.28 6.84 -13.96
CA HIS A 227 -2.18 7.52 -12.67
C HIS A 227 -1.58 8.92 -12.78
N LEU A 228 -0.56 9.08 -13.62
CA LEU A 228 0.08 10.38 -13.86
C LEU A 228 -0.88 11.38 -14.52
N ALA A 229 -1.79 10.88 -15.37
CA ALA A 229 -2.80 11.69 -16.07
C ALA A 229 -4.06 11.98 -15.25
N ALA A 230 -4.31 11.28 -14.14
CA ALA A 230 -5.53 11.41 -13.36
C ALA A 230 -5.59 12.72 -12.57
N ASP A 231 -6.77 13.34 -12.51
CA ASP A 231 -7.06 14.56 -11.74
C ASP A 231 -7.36 14.27 -10.25
N TYR A 232 -7.69 15.35 -9.50
CA TYR A 232 -8.11 15.31 -8.09
C TYR A 232 -9.19 14.26 -7.80
N THR A 233 -9.15 13.69 -6.60
CA THR A 233 -9.94 12.51 -6.25
C THR A 233 -10.88 12.74 -5.08
N LEU A 234 -11.88 11.87 -4.95
CA LEU A 234 -12.84 11.96 -3.84
C LEU A 234 -12.13 11.91 -2.48
N THR A 235 -11.06 11.13 -2.35
CA THR A 235 -10.29 11.06 -1.10
C THR A 235 -9.67 12.41 -0.72
N THR A 236 -9.25 13.24 -1.68
CA THR A 236 -8.76 14.59 -1.37
C THR A 236 -9.85 15.47 -0.74
N GLN A 237 -11.10 15.37 -1.18
CA GLN A 237 -12.23 16.08 -0.57
C GLN A 237 -12.49 15.60 0.87
N VAL A 238 -12.36 14.29 1.12
CA VAL A 238 -12.48 13.73 2.48
C VAL A 238 -11.34 14.22 3.39
N TYR A 239 -10.12 14.34 2.86
CA TYR A 239 -8.99 14.90 3.61
C TYR A 239 -9.16 16.39 3.92
N GLU A 240 -9.72 17.17 2.99
CA GLU A 240 -10.09 18.57 3.26
C GLU A 240 -11.16 18.66 4.35
N HIS A 241 -12.18 17.79 4.30
CA HIS A 241 -13.18 17.68 5.36
C HIS A 241 -12.54 17.35 6.72
N PHE A 242 -11.65 16.36 6.75
CA PHE A 242 -10.90 15.98 7.96
C PHE A 242 -10.08 17.12 8.55
N GLN A 243 -9.56 18.01 7.72
CA GLN A 243 -8.78 19.16 8.16
C GLN A 243 -9.66 20.21 8.84
N GLN A 244 -10.90 20.38 8.38
CA GLN A 244 -11.84 21.39 8.88
C GLN A 244 -12.56 20.93 10.17
N MET A 245 -12.66 19.62 10.37
CA MET A 245 -13.39 19.05 11.50
C MET A 245 -12.51 18.85 12.73
N VAL A 246 -12.97 19.41 13.86
CA VAL A 246 -12.36 19.24 15.18
C VAL A 246 -13.08 18.12 15.92
N PRO A 247 -12.39 17.10 16.45
CA PRO A 247 -13.02 16.03 17.20
C PRO A 247 -13.68 16.55 18.50
N ALA A 248 -14.97 16.25 18.68
CA ALA A 248 -15.77 16.75 19.83
C ALA A 248 -15.38 16.13 21.19
N ARG A 249 -14.71 14.97 21.19
CA ARG A 249 -14.20 14.29 22.39
C ARG A 249 -12.69 14.43 22.45
N ALA A 250 -12.15 14.54 23.67
CA ALA A 250 -10.70 14.49 23.88
C ALA A 250 -10.10 13.31 23.10
N ASP A 251 -9.04 13.57 22.31
CA ASP A 251 -8.45 12.66 21.31
C ASP A 251 -8.17 11.25 21.85
N GLU A 252 -7.97 11.14 23.16
CA GLU A 252 -7.73 9.90 23.88
C GLU A 252 -8.90 8.91 23.85
N PHE A 253 -10.16 9.36 23.75
CA PHE A 253 -11.31 8.47 23.60
C PHE A 253 -11.44 7.96 22.17
N LEU A 254 -11.31 8.85 21.18
CA LEU A 254 -11.43 8.49 19.77
C LEU A 254 -10.34 7.49 19.34
N LEU A 255 -9.09 7.70 19.77
CA LEU A 255 -7.99 6.75 19.53
C LEU A 255 -8.24 5.34 20.10
N LYS A 256 -8.99 5.22 21.21
CA LYS A 256 -9.33 3.92 21.82
C LYS A 256 -10.45 3.20 21.08
N GLU A 257 -11.30 3.93 20.37
CA GLU A 257 -12.39 3.38 19.56
C GLU A 257 -11.91 2.89 18.19
N LEU A 258 -10.75 3.37 17.72
CA LEU A 258 -10.17 2.95 16.45
C LEU A 258 -9.73 1.47 16.47
N PRO A 259 -9.77 0.77 15.32
CA PRO A 259 -9.54 -0.66 15.23
C PRO A 259 -8.05 -0.99 15.17
N VAL A 260 -7.22 -0.32 15.97
CA VAL A 260 -5.76 -0.46 15.98
C VAL A 260 -5.27 -1.10 17.28
N PRO A 261 -4.19 -1.90 17.25
CA PRO A 261 -3.57 -2.43 18.46
C PRO A 261 -3.18 -1.32 19.45
N VAL A 262 -3.36 -1.57 20.74
CA VAL A 262 -3.12 -0.60 21.83
C VAL A 262 -1.72 0.03 21.77
N GLN A 263 -0.70 -0.76 21.40
CA GLN A 263 0.67 -0.24 21.27
C GLN A 263 0.81 0.76 20.12
N LEU A 264 0.12 0.55 19.00
CA LEU A 264 0.11 1.48 17.88
C LEU A 264 -0.69 2.74 18.21
N ALA A 265 -1.82 2.61 18.92
CA ALA A 265 -2.59 3.75 19.40
C ALA A 265 -1.75 4.66 20.31
N LYS A 266 -0.90 4.08 21.19
CA LYS A 266 0.04 4.86 22.02
C LYS A 266 1.06 5.62 21.18
N GLN A 267 1.63 5.00 20.16
CA GLN A 267 2.58 5.67 19.25
C GLN A 267 1.91 6.77 18.42
N ALA A 268 0.69 6.52 17.93
CA ALA A 268 -0.11 7.51 17.24
C ALA A 268 -0.39 8.73 18.13
N ARG A 269 -0.69 8.53 19.41
CA ARG A 269 -0.88 9.64 20.37
C ARG A 269 0.37 10.51 20.51
N GLU A 270 1.53 9.89 20.70
CA GLU A 270 2.79 10.64 20.83
C GLU A 270 3.12 11.38 19.54
N ARG A 271 2.80 10.76 18.38
CA ARG A 271 2.96 11.41 17.09
C ARG A 271 2.02 12.60 16.91
N LEU A 272 0.73 12.45 17.24
CA LEU A 272 -0.26 13.53 17.16
C LEU A 272 0.19 14.77 17.93
N ARG A 273 0.62 14.58 19.20
CA ARG A 273 1.15 15.67 20.05
C ARG A 273 2.35 16.39 19.45
N LEU A 274 3.21 15.64 18.77
CA LEU A 274 4.37 16.22 18.09
C LEU A 274 3.93 17.06 16.89
N GLU A 275 2.98 16.57 16.09
CA GLU A 275 2.46 17.28 14.92
C GLU A 275 1.74 18.56 15.29
N GLU A 276 0.87 18.53 16.29
CA GLU A 276 0.19 19.73 16.84
C GLU A 276 1.21 20.80 17.23
N ARG A 277 2.31 20.40 17.88
CA ARG A 277 3.39 21.33 18.26
C ARG A 277 4.15 21.88 17.06
N LEU A 278 4.45 21.04 16.07
CA LEU A 278 5.19 21.45 14.87
C LEU A 278 4.39 22.40 13.99
N LEU A 279 3.08 22.18 13.90
CA LEU A 279 2.17 22.95 13.07
C LEU A 279 1.54 24.13 13.80
N GLY A 280 1.60 24.16 15.14
CA GLY A 280 0.93 25.17 15.96
C GLY A 280 -0.60 25.13 15.77
N SER A 281 -1.15 23.95 15.48
CA SER A 281 -2.55 23.75 15.12
C SER A 281 -3.31 22.98 16.20
N GLU A 282 -4.62 23.21 16.25
CA GLU A 282 -5.53 22.41 17.08
C GLU A 282 -5.69 20.97 16.56
N PRO A 283 -6.16 20.03 17.40
CA PRO A 283 -6.47 18.67 16.97
C PRO A 283 -7.50 18.68 15.83
N SER A 284 -7.30 17.81 14.85
CA SER A 284 -8.26 17.59 13.75
C SER A 284 -8.29 16.11 13.37
N TYR A 285 -9.35 15.68 12.69
CA TYR A 285 -9.41 14.32 12.13
C TYR A 285 -8.25 14.06 11.15
N TRP A 286 -7.77 15.12 10.47
CA TRP A 286 -6.61 15.07 9.59
C TRP A 286 -5.34 14.68 10.32
N LEU A 287 -5.00 15.37 11.42
CA LEU A 287 -3.81 15.06 12.21
C LEU A 287 -3.93 13.69 12.88
N LEU A 288 -5.12 13.34 13.36
CA LEU A 288 -5.38 12.04 13.96
C LEU A 288 -5.15 10.89 12.97
N TYR A 289 -5.73 10.99 11.77
CA TYR A 289 -5.54 10.01 10.71
C TYR A 289 -4.05 9.84 10.36
N ASN A 290 -3.35 10.95 10.14
CA ASN A 290 -1.93 10.95 9.80
C ASN A 290 -1.06 10.35 10.91
N ALA A 291 -1.36 10.63 12.17
CA ALA A 291 -0.63 10.07 13.30
C ALA A 291 -0.81 8.55 13.42
N VAL A 292 -2.03 8.05 13.16
CA VAL A 292 -2.32 6.61 13.13
C VAL A 292 -1.64 5.94 11.94
N ASN A 293 -1.73 6.53 10.75
CA ASN A 293 -1.05 6.04 9.55
C ASN A 293 0.48 5.99 9.75
N TYR A 294 1.07 7.05 10.33
CA TYR A 294 2.48 7.07 10.71
C TYR A 294 2.84 5.88 11.61
N ALA A 295 2.11 5.67 12.70
CA ALA A 295 2.34 4.54 13.61
C ALA A 295 2.18 3.20 12.89
N LEU A 296 1.17 3.05 12.03
CA LEU A 296 0.95 1.84 11.25
C LEU A 296 2.12 1.50 10.34
N PHE A 297 2.88 2.46 9.81
CA PHE A 297 3.95 2.17 8.85
C PHE A 297 5.37 2.35 9.40
N THR A 298 5.55 2.85 10.63
CA THR A 298 6.87 3.03 11.25
C THR A 298 7.08 2.16 12.48
N ALA A 299 6.01 1.78 13.16
CA ALA A 299 6.12 1.00 14.39
C ALA A 299 6.62 -0.42 14.13
N ARG A 300 7.46 -0.89 15.05
CA ARG A 300 7.75 -2.31 15.23
C ARG A 300 6.47 -3.08 15.54
N SER A 301 6.12 -4.04 14.69
CA SER A 301 4.91 -4.87 14.85
C SER A 301 5.07 -6.21 14.14
N SER A 302 4.22 -7.18 14.50
CA SER A 302 4.08 -8.45 13.80
C SER A 302 3.24 -8.37 12.52
N LEU A 303 2.64 -7.21 12.24
CA LEU A 303 1.79 -6.99 11.07
C LEU A 303 2.63 -6.86 9.79
N THR A 304 2.19 -7.53 8.73
CA THR A 304 2.70 -7.32 7.36
C THR A 304 2.30 -5.93 6.84
N PHE A 305 2.92 -5.46 5.75
CA PHE A 305 2.46 -4.21 5.13
C PHE A 305 1.02 -4.30 4.63
N ASN A 306 0.61 -5.46 4.11
CA ASN A 306 -0.77 -5.68 3.69
C ASN A 306 -1.76 -5.56 4.87
N ASP A 307 -1.43 -6.15 6.03
CA ASP A 307 -2.27 -6.02 7.23
C ASP A 307 -2.34 -4.57 7.71
N ARG A 308 -1.23 -3.83 7.64
CA ARG A 308 -1.18 -2.40 7.99
C ARG A 308 -2.08 -1.58 7.08
N TYR A 309 -2.11 -1.85 5.78
CA TYR A 309 -3.03 -1.18 4.85
C TYR A 309 -4.50 -1.49 5.11
N ARG A 310 -4.85 -2.74 5.41
CA ARG A 310 -6.23 -3.11 5.79
C ARG A 310 -6.69 -2.40 7.06
N LEU A 311 -5.77 -2.15 8.00
CA LEU A 311 -6.06 -1.36 9.20
C LEU A 311 -6.19 0.12 8.87
N ASP A 312 -5.32 0.65 8.00
CA ASP A 312 -5.36 2.04 7.55
C ASP A 312 -6.70 2.39 6.85
N GLU A 313 -7.15 1.54 5.93
CA GLU A 313 -8.45 1.65 5.25
C GLU A 313 -9.61 1.69 6.27
N ARG A 314 -9.60 0.77 7.24
CA ARG A 314 -10.64 0.72 8.29
C ARG A 314 -10.62 1.96 9.19
N VAL A 315 -9.43 2.45 9.56
CA VAL A 315 -9.28 3.67 10.34
C VAL A 315 -9.83 4.86 9.55
N PHE A 316 -9.46 4.98 8.27
CA PHE A 316 -9.94 6.04 7.40
C PHE A 316 -11.47 6.09 7.35
N HIS A 317 -12.14 4.98 7.04
CA HIS A 317 -13.60 4.93 6.98
C HIS A 317 -14.25 5.18 8.35
N GLN A 318 -13.64 4.69 9.44
CA GLN A 318 -14.16 4.96 10.78
C GLN A 318 -14.10 6.45 11.12
N LEU A 319 -12.98 7.11 10.85
CA LEU A 319 -12.84 8.55 11.07
C LEU A 319 -13.78 9.34 10.17
N ALA A 320 -13.97 8.90 8.91
CA ALA A 320 -14.95 9.47 8.00
C ALA A 320 -16.36 9.43 8.59
N ALA A 321 -16.83 8.26 9.02
CA ALA A 321 -18.15 8.14 9.66
C ALA A 321 -18.32 9.09 10.85
N HIS A 322 -17.32 9.17 11.75
CA HIS A 322 -17.38 10.06 12.92
C HIS A 322 -17.29 11.56 12.58
N SER A 323 -16.77 11.92 11.40
CA SER A 323 -16.61 13.31 10.98
C SER A 323 -17.80 13.84 10.18
N PHE A 324 -18.63 12.97 9.62
CA PHE A 324 -19.84 13.33 8.88
C PHE A 324 -21.12 13.23 9.72
N ASP A 325 -21.07 12.56 10.88
CA ASP A 325 -22.14 12.49 11.90
C ASP A 325 -22.35 13.85 12.62
#